data_AF-A0A2D4P6E7-F1
#
_entry.id   AF-A0A2D4P6E7-F1
#
_cell.length_a   1.000
_cell.length_b   1.000
_cell.length_c   1.000
_cell.angle_alpha   90.00
_cell.angle_beta   90.00
_cell.angle_gamma   90.00
#
_symmetry.space_group_name_H-M   'P 1'
#
loop_
_entity.id
_entity.type
_entity.pdbx_description
1 polymer ?
#
loop_
_entity_poly.entity_id
_entity_poly.type
_entity_poly.pdbx_seq_one_letter_code
_entity_poly.pdbx_strand_id
1 'polypeptide(L)'
;VTELAARVGSGGGKPRGDGERAQRGSGSPTMAETKEAYEEHDSATDNADDSNHDPQFEPIISLPEQEIKTLEEDEEEVFKMRAKLFRFASENDLPEWKERGTGDVKLLKHKDKGTIRLLMRRDKTLKICANHYITPVMELKPNAGSDRAWVWNTHADFADE
;
A
#
# COMPACT_ATOMS: atom_id res chain seq x y z
N VAL A 1 17.94 -21.34 -4.80
CA VAL A 1 17.60 -20.29 -5.80
C VAL A 1 16.18 -19.87 -5.50
N THR A 2 15.93 -18.59 -5.32
CA THR A 2 14.59 -18.06 -5.07
C THR A 2 13.99 -17.64 -6.39
N GLU A 3 12.84 -18.22 -6.74
CA GLU A 3 12.07 -17.84 -7.91
C GLU A 3 11.01 -16.80 -7.50
N LEU A 4 11.07 -15.65 -8.14
CA LEU A 4 10.26 -14.48 -7.82
C LEU A 4 9.43 -14.08 -9.04
N ALA A 5 8.22 -13.60 -8.79
CA ALA A 5 7.39 -12.97 -9.80
C ALA A 5 6.88 -11.61 -9.33
N ALA A 6 6.95 -10.59 -10.18
CA ALA A 6 6.36 -9.29 -9.91
C ALA A 6 5.28 -8.97 -10.93
N ARG A 7 4.11 -8.55 -10.43
CA ARG A 7 3.01 -8.04 -11.24
C ARG A 7 2.86 -6.54 -11.04
N VAL A 8 2.82 -5.81 -12.15
CA VAL A 8 2.67 -4.36 -12.18
C VAL A 8 1.19 -4.00 -12.35
N GLY A 9 0.62 -3.19 -11.46
CA GLY A 9 -0.77 -2.74 -11.54
C GLY A 9 -0.98 -1.65 -12.59
N SER A 10 -2.15 -1.63 -13.26
CA SER A 10 -2.50 -0.51 -14.15
C SER A 10 -2.63 0.73 -13.28
N GLY A 11 -1.80 1.73 -13.53
CA GLY A 11 -1.92 3.04 -12.90
C GLY A 11 -3.19 3.74 -13.36
N GLY A 12 -4.35 3.31 -12.88
CA GLY A 12 -5.58 4.09 -12.85
C GLY A 12 -5.59 4.98 -11.62
N GLY A 13 -4.58 5.84 -11.48
CA GLY A 13 -4.59 6.88 -10.47
C GLY A 13 -5.63 7.93 -10.87
N LYS A 14 -6.86 7.77 -10.40
CA LYS A 14 -7.84 8.86 -10.44
C LYS A 14 -7.25 10.01 -9.60
N PRO A 15 -7.09 11.22 -10.14
CA PRO A 15 -6.68 12.36 -9.32
C PRO A 15 -7.72 12.53 -8.20
N ARG A 16 -7.25 12.73 -6.97
CA ARG A 16 -8.10 13.11 -5.84
C ARG A 16 -8.63 14.50 -6.15
N GLY A 17 -9.86 14.56 -6.67
CA GLY A 17 -10.61 15.79 -6.85
C GLY A 17 -11.35 16.09 -5.56
N ASP A 18 -11.03 17.22 -4.97
CA ASP A 18 -11.71 17.79 -3.81
C ASP A 18 -13.20 17.97 -4.09
N GLY A 19 -14.01 17.78 -3.05
CA GLY A 19 -15.46 17.81 -3.14
C GLY A 19 -15.99 19.22 -3.35
N GLU A 20 -16.99 19.36 -4.22
CA GLU A 20 -17.97 20.42 -4.10
C GLU A 20 -19.33 19.95 -4.65
N ARG A 21 -20.31 19.88 -3.74
CA ARG A 21 -21.71 19.54 -4.01
C ARG A 21 -22.45 20.83 -4.35
N ALA A 22 -22.86 20.99 -5.60
CA ALA A 22 -23.77 22.07 -6.01
C ALA A 22 -25.16 21.50 -6.33
N GLN A 23 -26.16 21.88 -5.53
CA GLN A 23 -27.60 21.78 -5.83
C GLN A 23 -28.11 23.12 -6.34
N ARG A 24 -28.98 23.12 -7.37
CA ARG A 24 -30.03 24.11 -7.69
C ARG A 24 -31.01 23.41 -8.65
N GLY A 25 -32.28 23.18 -8.27
CA GLY A 25 -33.46 24.04 -8.53
C GLY A 25 -34.15 23.57 -9.83
N SER A 26 -35.45 23.49 -10.05
CA SER A 26 -36.68 23.97 -9.40
C SER A 26 -37.87 23.45 -10.24
N GLY A 27 -39.04 23.18 -9.65
CA GLY A 27 -40.29 23.01 -10.41
C GLY A 27 -41.43 22.32 -9.66
N SER A 28 -42.34 23.09 -9.07
CA SER A 28 -43.68 22.66 -8.63
C SER A 28 -44.73 23.10 -9.67
N PRO A 29 -45.98 22.59 -9.69
CA PRO A 29 -46.99 23.06 -8.73
C PRO A 29 -48.10 22.05 -8.27
N THR A 30 -48.49 22.23 -6.99
CA THR A 30 -49.85 22.35 -6.41
C THR A 30 -50.88 21.20 -6.43
N MET A 31 -51.42 20.85 -5.25
CA MET A 31 -52.81 21.18 -4.80
C MET A 31 -53.17 20.57 -3.43
N ALA A 32 -54.12 21.23 -2.76
CA ALA A 32 -55.02 20.80 -1.68
C ALA A 32 -54.62 21.05 -0.21
N GLU A 33 -55.45 21.90 0.41
CA GLU A 33 -55.53 22.33 1.81
C GLU A 33 -56.07 21.24 2.75
N THR A 34 -55.62 21.23 4.01
CA THR A 34 -56.49 21.29 5.20
C THR A 34 -55.70 21.61 6.47
N LYS A 35 -56.32 22.40 7.34
CA LYS A 35 -55.85 22.88 8.65
C LYS A 35 -56.00 21.77 9.71
N GLU A 36 -55.15 21.77 10.74
CA GLU A 36 -55.53 21.88 12.17
C GLU A 36 -54.29 21.84 13.08
N ALA A 37 -54.42 22.41 14.28
CA ALA A 37 -53.34 22.91 15.12
C ALA A 37 -53.40 22.34 16.54
N TYR A 38 -52.31 21.74 17.04
CA TYR A 38 -51.96 21.46 18.46
C TYR A 38 -50.68 20.59 18.42
N GLU A 39 -49.65 20.64 19.28
CA GLU A 39 -49.30 21.29 20.55
C GLU A 39 -47.76 21.14 20.70
N GLU A 40 -47.10 22.05 21.42
CA GLU A 40 -45.71 21.91 21.86
C GLU A 40 -45.51 20.65 22.71
N HIS A 41 -44.51 19.84 22.40
CA HIS A 41 -43.89 18.95 23.37
C HIS A 41 -42.37 19.01 23.23
N ASP A 42 -41.79 19.85 24.08
CA ASP A 42 -40.37 19.89 24.42
C ASP A 42 -39.93 18.50 24.92
N SER A 43 -39.18 17.78 24.09
CA SER A 43 -38.38 16.65 24.56
C SER A 43 -36.93 16.94 24.23
N ALA A 44 -36.26 17.57 25.18
CA ALA A 44 -34.82 17.55 25.34
C ALA A 44 -34.32 16.13 25.05
N THR A 45 -33.75 15.94 23.87
CA THR A 45 -32.98 14.74 23.55
C THR A 45 -31.64 14.93 24.24
N ASP A 46 -31.61 14.32 25.42
CA ASP A 46 -30.46 13.91 26.21
C ASP A 46 -29.23 13.71 25.32
N ASN A 47 -28.39 14.75 25.22
CA ASN A 47 -27.05 14.62 24.69
C ASN A 47 -26.21 13.94 25.78
N ALA A 48 -26.47 12.64 25.97
CA ALA A 48 -25.64 11.76 26.76
C ALA A 48 -24.33 11.57 25.99
N ASP A 49 -23.42 12.51 26.27
CA ASP A 49 -21.97 12.37 26.30
C ASP A 49 -21.47 11.01 25.77
N ASP A 50 -21.12 11.00 24.47
CA ASP A 50 -20.32 9.97 23.84
C ASP A 50 -18.90 10.06 24.43
N SER A 51 -18.81 9.69 25.70
CA SER A 51 -17.58 9.57 26.46
C SER A 51 -16.78 8.42 25.85
N ASN A 52 -16.05 8.74 24.78
CA ASN A 52 -15.07 7.85 24.17
C ASN A 52 -14.18 7.30 25.27
N HIS A 53 -14.36 6.01 25.57
CA HIS A 53 -13.58 5.32 26.58
C HIS A 53 -12.14 5.21 26.08
N ASP A 54 -11.26 6.09 26.56
CA ASP A 54 -9.83 6.13 26.27
C ASP A 54 -9.00 5.86 27.54
N PRO A 55 -8.68 4.59 27.82
CA PRO A 55 -7.89 4.23 29.00
C PRO A 55 -6.48 4.83 28.95
N GLN A 56 -6.14 5.64 29.96
CA GLN A 56 -4.79 6.18 30.12
C GLN A 56 -3.86 5.16 30.80
N PHE A 57 -2.69 4.93 30.22
CA PHE A 57 -1.63 4.09 30.80
C PHE A 57 -0.38 4.91 31.12
N GLU A 58 0.32 4.55 32.20
CA GLU A 58 1.65 5.09 32.49
C GLU A 58 2.70 4.40 31.58
N PRO A 59 3.65 5.15 30.99
CA PRO A 59 4.69 4.56 30.16
C PRO A 59 5.61 3.62 30.95
N ILE A 60 5.77 2.38 30.48
CA ILE A 60 6.73 1.41 31.07
C ILE A 60 8.17 1.81 30.76
N ILE A 61 8.41 2.39 29.57
CA ILE A 61 9.72 2.80 29.09
C ILE A 61 9.60 4.10 28.28
N SER A 62 10.60 4.97 28.42
CA SER A 62 10.80 6.12 27.54
C SER A 62 11.86 5.75 26.50
N LEU A 63 11.47 5.77 25.23
CA LEU A 63 12.39 5.56 24.12
C LEU A 63 12.84 6.92 23.60
N PRO A 64 14.16 7.20 23.53
CA PRO A 64 14.63 8.42 22.90
C PRO A 64 14.32 8.39 21.40
N GLU A 65 14.11 9.56 20.82
CA GLU A 65 14.05 9.69 19.37
C GLU A 65 15.40 9.29 18.76
N GLN A 66 15.35 8.49 17.69
CA GLN A 66 16.53 7.97 17.04
C GLN A 66 16.42 8.17 15.53
N GLU A 67 17.46 8.77 14.94
CA GLU A 67 17.59 8.85 13.50
C GLU A 67 17.96 7.46 12.95
N ILE A 68 17.10 6.95 12.05
CA ILE A 68 17.30 5.64 11.40
C ILE A 68 17.74 5.87 9.96
N LYS A 69 18.90 5.31 9.62
CA LYS A 69 19.41 5.30 8.24
C LYS A 69 18.71 4.22 7.43
N THR A 70 18.44 4.53 6.17
CA THR A 70 17.83 3.60 5.22
C THR A 70 18.85 2.62 4.64
N LEU A 71 20.13 3.00 4.66
CA LEU A 71 21.24 2.31 3.99
C LEU A 71 21.06 2.28 2.46
N GLU A 72 20.40 3.31 1.93
CA GLU A 72 20.16 3.58 0.50
C GLU A 72 20.83 4.92 0.09
N GLU A 73 21.53 5.61 0.98
CA GLU A 73 22.00 6.99 0.78
C GLU A 73 23.12 7.13 -0.29
N ASP A 74 23.91 6.07 -0.49
CA ASP A 74 25.00 6.00 -1.48
C ASP A 74 24.54 5.47 -2.85
N GLU A 75 23.22 5.34 -3.03
CA GLU A 75 22.61 4.80 -4.24
C GLU A 75 21.71 5.84 -4.93
N GLU A 76 21.56 5.67 -6.24
CA GLU A 76 20.66 6.44 -7.08
C GLU A 76 19.47 5.57 -7.48
N GLU A 77 18.26 6.11 -7.32
CA GLU A 77 17.03 5.47 -7.78
C GLU A 77 16.92 5.63 -9.30
N VAL A 78 17.19 4.54 -10.04
CA VAL A 78 17.12 4.51 -11.51
C VAL A 78 15.70 4.20 -11.98
N PHE A 79 14.94 3.50 -11.16
CA PHE A 79 13.58 3.08 -11.46
C PHE A 79 12.78 2.94 -10.18
N LYS A 80 11.49 3.30 -10.24
CA LYS A 80 10.53 3.07 -9.17
C LYS A 80 9.15 2.81 -9.74
N MET A 81 8.50 1.77 -9.24
CA MET A 81 7.14 1.44 -9.66
C MET A 81 6.40 0.59 -8.64
N ARG A 82 5.09 0.82 -8.55
CA ARG A 82 4.19 0.02 -7.73
C ARG A 82 4.04 -1.39 -8.29
N ALA A 83 4.28 -2.41 -7.46
CA ALA A 83 4.11 -3.80 -7.84
C ALA A 83 3.61 -4.66 -6.68
N LYS A 84 3.17 -5.87 -7.03
CA LYS A 84 2.96 -6.99 -6.11
C LYS A 84 3.96 -8.09 -6.43
N LEU A 85 4.71 -8.53 -5.42
CA LEU A 85 5.74 -9.55 -5.51
C LEU A 85 5.25 -10.88 -4.95
N PHE A 86 5.61 -11.97 -5.61
CA PHE A 86 5.32 -13.34 -5.25
C PHE A 86 6.61 -14.15 -5.17
N ARG A 87 6.62 -15.17 -4.32
CA ARG A 87 7.64 -16.23 -4.30
C ARG A 87 7.02 -17.55 -4.71
N PHE A 88 7.77 -18.36 -5.44
CA PHE A 88 7.37 -19.74 -5.74
C PHE A 88 7.77 -20.65 -4.58
N ALA A 89 6.81 -21.32 -3.96
CA ALA A 89 7.02 -22.26 -2.87
C ALA A 89 7.03 -23.69 -3.43
N SER A 90 8.19 -24.14 -3.92
CA SER A 90 8.37 -25.48 -4.47
C SER A 90 8.49 -26.57 -3.40
N GLU A 91 8.76 -26.19 -2.15
CA GLU A 91 8.87 -27.13 -1.03
C GLU A 91 7.53 -27.73 -0.56
N ASN A 92 6.40 -27.16 -0.97
CA ASN A 92 5.07 -27.67 -0.65
C ASN A 92 4.73 -28.91 -1.51
N ASP A 93 3.83 -29.78 -1.01
CA ASP A 93 3.29 -30.94 -1.76
C ASP A 93 2.73 -30.56 -3.13
N LEU A 94 2.17 -29.34 -3.22
CA LEU A 94 1.74 -28.70 -4.46
C LEU A 94 2.49 -27.37 -4.62
N PRO A 95 3.31 -27.21 -5.68
CA PRO A 95 4.00 -25.96 -5.95
C PRO A 95 3.02 -24.82 -6.20
N GLU A 96 3.19 -23.72 -5.46
CA GLU A 96 2.26 -22.59 -5.53
C GLU A 96 2.98 -21.25 -5.42
N TRP A 97 2.33 -20.21 -5.95
CA TRP A 97 2.77 -18.83 -5.80
C TRP A 97 2.21 -18.24 -4.51
N LYS A 98 3.09 -17.81 -3.60
CA LYS A 98 2.72 -17.10 -2.36
C LYS A 98 3.03 -15.62 -2.50
N GLU A 99 2.10 -14.75 -2.07
CA GLU A 99 2.37 -13.32 -2.03
C GLU A 99 3.50 -13.04 -1.02
N ARG A 100 4.53 -12.31 -1.48
CA ARG A 100 5.66 -11.92 -0.64
C ARG A 100 5.53 -10.48 -0.15
N GLY A 101 4.95 -9.59 -0.96
CA GLY A 101 4.65 -8.22 -0.54
C GLY A 101 4.07 -7.34 -1.64
N THR A 102 3.41 -6.25 -1.23
CA THR A 102 2.91 -5.19 -2.11
C THR A 102 3.53 -3.87 -1.70
N GLY A 103 4.02 -3.10 -2.68
CA GLY A 103 4.76 -1.86 -2.43
C GLY A 103 5.49 -1.33 -3.66
N ASP A 104 6.41 -0.41 -3.45
CA ASP A 104 7.23 0.15 -4.53
C ASP A 104 8.49 -0.70 -4.72
N VAL A 105 8.68 -1.21 -5.93
CA VAL A 105 9.94 -1.82 -6.38
C VAL A 105 10.84 -0.70 -6.87
N LYS A 106 12.08 -0.68 -6.38
CA LYS A 106 13.14 0.23 -6.82
C LYS A 106 14.29 -0.52 -7.45
N LEU A 107 14.89 0.07 -8.48
CA LEU A 107 16.24 -0.30 -8.92
C LEU A 107 17.20 0.77 -8.43
N LEU A 108 18.12 0.38 -7.56
CA LEU A 108 19.08 1.27 -6.92
C LEU A 108 20.47 0.98 -7.47
N LYS A 109 21.14 2.00 -8.01
CA LYS A 109 22.51 1.92 -8.51
C LYS A 109 23.46 2.58 -7.53
N HIS A 110 24.46 1.84 -7.04
CA HIS A 110 25.49 2.41 -6.18
C HIS A 110 26.35 3.42 -6.95
N LYS A 111 26.54 4.62 -6.36
CA LYS A 111 27.22 5.75 -7.01
C LYS A 111 28.67 5.42 -7.39
N ASP A 112 29.44 4.84 -6.46
CA ASP A 112 30.85 4.50 -6.72
C ASP A 112 31.07 3.16 -7.42
N LYS A 113 30.34 2.11 -7.02
CA LYS A 113 30.55 0.75 -7.52
C LYS A 113 29.85 0.46 -8.85
N GLY A 114 28.81 1.23 -9.17
CA GLY A 114 27.97 1.02 -10.35
C GLY A 114 27.08 -0.24 -10.28
N THR A 115 27.12 -1.01 -9.19
CA THR A 115 26.28 -2.20 -8.97
C THR A 115 24.81 -1.80 -8.82
N ILE A 116 23.90 -2.59 -9.39
CA ILE A 116 22.46 -2.35 -9.31
C ILE A 116 21.81 -3.44 -8.46
N ARG A 117 20.96 -3.04 -7.52
CA ARG A 117 20.10 -3.96 -6.74
C ARG A 117 18.62 -3.65 -6.92
N LEU A 118 17.81 -4.69 -6.83
CA LEU A 118 16.37 -4.58 -6.67
C LEU A 118 16.07 -4.50 -5.17
N LEU A 119 15.36 -3.45 -4.77
CA LEU A 119 14.88 -3.27 -3.41
C LEU A 119 13.36 -3.03 -3.42
N MET A 120 12.63 -3.73 -2.57
CA MET A 120 11.18 -3.54 -2.41
C MET A 120 10.80 -3.58 -0.93
N ARG A 121 9.94 -2.65 -0.51
CA ARG A 121 9.39 -2.58 0.86
C ARG A 121 7.88 -2.73 0.83
N ARG A 122 7.32 -3.41 1.83
CA ARG A 122 5.89 -3.58 2.01
C ARG A 122 5.24 -2.27 2.46
N ASP A 123 4.04 -2.01 1.97
CA ASP A 123 3.22 -0.89 2.45
C ASP A 123 3.00 -0.95 3.97
N LYS A 124 2.90 0.23 4.60
CA LYS A 124 2.63 0.46 6.02
C LYS A 124 3.73 -0.03 6.97
N THR A 125 4.16 -1.28 6.83
CA THR A 125 5.18 -1.90 7.69
C THR A 125 6.60 -1.51 7.31
N LEU A 126 6.82 -1.08 6.06
CA LEU A 126 8.13 -0.71 5.49
C LEU A 126 9.19 -1.81 5.54
N LYS A 127 8.79 -3.04 5.91
CA LYS A 127 9.65 -4.23 5.90
C LYS A 127 10.09 -4.54 4.49
N ILE A 128 11.36 -4.88 4.33
CA ILE A 128 11.92 -5.29 3.05
C ILE A 128 11.27 -6.63 2.65
N CYS A 129 10.81 -6.74 1.40
CA CYS A 129 10.28 -7.97 0.82
C CYS A 129 11.01 -8.41 -0.46
N ALA A 130 12.01 -7.66 -0.92
CA ALA A 130 13.05 -8.11 -1.84
C ALA A 130 14.30 -7.24 -1.69
N ASN A 131 15.48 -7.86 -1.72
CA ASN A 131 16.78 -7.18 -1.67
C ASN A 131 17.84 -8.10 -2.28
N HIS A 132 18.15 -7.90 -3.56
CA HIS A 132 19.18 -8.67 -4.24
C HIS A 132 19.83 -7.87 -5.36
N TYR A 133 21.10 -8.16 -5.66
CA TYR A 133 21.79 -7.60 -6.82
C TYR A 133 21.23 -8.15 -8.12
N ILE A 134 21.13 -7.30 -9.13
CA ILE A 134 20.86 -7.72 -10.51
C ILE A 134 22.19 -8.17 -11.12
N THR A 135 22.23 -9.41 -11.59
CA THR A 135 23.41 -9.97 -12.27
C THR A 135 23.17 -10.07 -13.78
N PRO A 136 24.22 -10.07 -14.62
CA PRO A 136 24.07 -10.14 -16.08
C PRO A 136 23.36 -11.41 -16.59
N VAL A 137 23.31 -12.45 -15.77
CA VAL A 137 22.67 -13.73 -16.11
C VAL A 137 21.19 -13.79 -15.71
N MET A 138 20.66 -12.77 -15.01
CA MET A 138 19.24 -12.71 -14.70
C MET A 138 18.41 -12.39 -15.94
N GLU A 139 17.39 -13.20 -16.17
CA GLU A 139 16.46 -13.05 -17.29
C GLU A 139 15.04 -12.89 -16.76
N LEU A 140 14.34 -11.85 -17.21
CA LEU A 140 12.92 -11.67 -16.95
C LEU A 140 12.12 -12.45 -17.99
N LYS A 141 11.38 -13.46 -17.54
CA LYS A 141 10.48 -14.26 -18.40
C LYS A 141 9.04 -13.80 -18.22
N PRO A 142 8.28 -13.58 -19.32
CA PRO A 142 6.87 -13.24 -19.19
C PRO A 142 6.12 -14.37 -18.48
N ASN A 143 5.25 -14.04 -17.53
CA ASN A 143 4.41 -15.05 -16.90
C ASN A 143 3.20 -15.36 -17.80
N ALA A 144 2.97 -16.64 -18.12
CA ALA A 144 1.87 -17.05 -18.98
C ALA A 144 0.52 -16.55 -18.43
N GLY A 145 -0.26 -15.88 -19.27
CA GLY A 145 -1.56 -15.32 -18.90
C GLY A 145 -1.53 -13.89 -18.33
N SER A 146 -0.37 -13.23 -18.29
CA SER A 146 -0.31 -11.79 -17.99
C SER A 146 0.73 -11.06 -18.84
N ASP A 147 0.33 -9.94 -19.43
CA ASP A 147 1.18 -8.96 -20.13
C ASP A 147 1.95 -8.04 -19.16
N ARG A 148 1.79 -8.24 -17.86
CA ARG A 148 2.24 -7.32 -16.80
C ARG A 148 2.90 -8.03 -15.63
N ALA A 149 3.27 -9.29 -15.84
CA ALA A 149 3.96 -10.08 -14.84
C ALA A 149 5.21 -10.72 -15.43
N TRP A 150 6.29 -10.66 -14.65
CA TRP A 150 7.60 -11.21 -15.01
C TRP A 150 8.07 -12.14 -13.91
N VAL A 151 8.72 -13.23 -14.30
CA VAL A 151 9.33 -14.23 -13.42
C VAL A 151 10.85 -14.19 -13.63
N TRP A 152 11.60 -14.26 -12.53
CA TRP A 152 13.06 -14.40 -12.57
C TRP A 152 13.57 -15.22 -11.39
N ASN A 153 14.83 -15.63 -11.50
CA ASN A 153 15.54 -16.36 -10.47
C ASN A 153 16.62 -15.49 -9.83
N THR A 154 16.78 -15.60 -8.52
CA THR A 154 17.91 -15.01 -7.79
C THR A 154 18.57 -16.04 -6.88
N HIS A 155 19.89 -16.05 -6.83
CA HIS A 155 20.64 -16.99 -5.99
C HIS A 155 20.71 -16.55 -4.53
N ALA A 156 20.62 -15.25 -4.26
CA ALA A 156 20.77 -14.67 -2.93
C ALA A 156 19.86 -13.43 -2.80
N ASP A 157 18.67 -13.64 -2.24
CA ASP A 157 17.81 -12.56 -1.77
C ASP A 157 17.95 -12.40 -0.26
N PHE A 158 18.20 -11.17 0.18
CA PHE A 158 18.49 -10.79 1.55
C PHE A 158 17.29 -10.11 2.24
N ALA A 159 16.07 -10.34 1.75
CA ALA A 159 14.88 -9.90 2.46
C ALA A 159 14.41 -11.00 3.42
N ASP A 160 14.10 -10.60 4.66
CA ASP A 160 13.51 -11.49 5.66
C ASP A 160 12.13 -12.00 5.17
N GLU A 161 11.84 -13.29 5.39
CA GLU A 161 10.53 -13.89 5.04
C GLU A 161 9.38 -13.27 5.84
#